data_AF-A0A3D5PVA6-F1
#
_entry.id   AF-A0A3D5PVA6-F1
#
_cell.length_a   1.000
_cell.length_b   1.000
_cell.length_c   1.000
_cell.angle_alpha   90.00
_cell.angle_beta   90.00
_cell.angle_gamma   90.00
#
_symmetry.space_group_name_H-M   'P 1'
#
loop_
_entity.id
_entity.type
_entity.pdbx_description
1 polymer ?
#
loop_
_entity_poly.entity_id
_entity_poly.type
_entity_poly.pdbx_seq_one_letter_code
_entity_poly.pdbx_strand_id
1 'polypeptide(L)'
;MLDQYLDKYHQKIAIENRDILQDMTPPGVENTAEHFDKIFCDHPLAMRFSARDSWIQSLPFAKKSKTLDWAFAAGVMQRLAKKGKAVVTLTNSCAWNFPERAAREYFIRQGWVESVISLPVKMFSYTNISVLLLVLSHGNKEVHFVDASDIYEKGRRTNQFSKANIDTILKALAEDTDISKTVSNEEIEKKDFSIFPKTYLTPEDELESLSNYGTLIPLEDLTLRISRGAPIMASQLDAFSSEEDTGIDYLT
;
A
#
# COMPACT_ATOMS: atom_id res chain seq x y z
N MET A 1 26.31 31.46 -30.17
CA MET A 1 25.93 30.22 -30.90
C MET A 1 25.66 29.04 -29.95
N LEU A 2 26.34 28.99 -28.77
CA LEU A 2 26.05 28.01 -27.70
C LEU A 2 24.78 28.37 -26.90
N ASP A 3 24.51 29.67 -26.68
CA ASP A 3 23.33 30.13 -25.93
C ASP A 3 21.99 29.93 -26.68
N GLN A 4 22.00 29.90 -28.01
CA GLN A 4 20.82 29.61 -28.82
C GLN A 4 20.43 28.11 -28.86
N TYR A 5 21.32 27.21 -28.41
CA TYR A 5 21.04 25.78 -28.35
C TYR A 5 20.41 25.33 -27.02
N LEU A 6 20.48 26.16 -25.97
CA LEU A 6 19.92 25.87 -24.64
C LEU A 6 18.44 26.29 -24.51
N ASP A 7 17.93 27.14 -25.40
CA ASP A 7 16.56 27.70 -25.34
C ASP A 7 15.45 26.75 -25.83
N LYS A 8 15.77 25.59 -26.40
CA LYS A 8 14.73 24.71 -26.96
C LYS A 8 13.98 23.86 -25.91
N TYR A 9 14.52 23.74 -24.69
CA TYR A 9 13.96 22.92 -23.62
C TYR A 9 14.17 23.57 -22.25
N HIS A 10 13.66 24.78 -22.03
CA HIS A 10 13.64 25.44 -20.71
C HIS A 10 12.87 24.64 -19.65
N GLN A 11 13.40 23.51 -19.20
CA GLN A 11 13.02 22.91 -17.93
C GLN A 11 13.77 23.67 -16.84
N LYS A 12 13.07 24.58 -16.17
CA LYS A 12 13.54 25.15 -14.91
C LYS A 12 13.59 24.02 -13.89
N ILE A 13 14.78 23.55 -13.55
CA ILE A 13 14.95 22.59 -12.47
C ILE A 13 15.09 23.39 -11.18
N ALA A 14 14.12 23.23 -10.27
CA ALA A 14 14.18 23.78 -8.92
C ALA A 14 14.28 22.62 -7.92
N ILE A 15 15.20 22.73 -6.96
CA ILE A 15 15.38 21.76 -5.88
C ILE A 15 15.38 22.55 -4.58
N GLU A 16 14.46 22.21 -3.67
CA GLU A 16 14.31 22.86 -2.38
C GLU A 16 14.55 21.84 -1.26
N ASN A 17 15.29 22.25 -0.23
CA ASN A 17 15.47 21.45 0.99
C ASN A 17 14.42 21.86 2.03
N ARG A 18 13.31 21.13 2.09
CA ARG A 18 12.17 21.43 2.98
C ARG A 18 11.48 20.15 3.43
N ASP A 19 10.81 20.22 4.58
CA ASP A 19 9.86 19.20 4.99
C ASP A 19 8.54 19.41 4.25
N ILE A 20 8.24 18.52 3.32
CA ILE A 20 7.05 18.65 2.49
C ILE A 20 5.75 18.55 3.30
N LEU A 21 5.75 17.96 4.50
CA LEU A 21 4.53 17.78 5.30
C LEU A 21 4.20 18.98 6.21
N GLN A 22 5.10 19.96 6.36
CA GLN A 22 4.89 21.12 7.25
C GLN A 22 3.99 22.21 6.64
N ASP A 23 4.08 22.42 5.33
CA ASP A 23 3.35 23.46 4.60
C ASP A 23 2.08 22.89 3.94
N MET A 24 1.31 22.12 4.70
CA MET A 24 0.12 21.43 4.23
C MET A 24 -1.15 22.12 4.71
N THR A 25 -2.18 22.14 3.87
CA THR A 25 -3.46 22.78 4.18
C THR A 25 -4.35 21.79 4.95
N PRO A 26 -4.87 22.13 6.14
CA PRO A 26 -5.78 21.25 6.86
C PRO A 26 -7.06 20.93 6.07
N PRO A 27 -7.68 19.75 6.25
CA PRO A 27 -8.95 19.42 5.62
C PRO A 27 -10.03 20.49 5.91
N GLY A 28 -10.75 20.90 4.87
CA GLY A 28 -11.82 21.92 4.97
C GLY A 28 -11.35 23.38 4.88
N VAL A 29 -10.04 23.62 4.81
CA VAL A 29 -9.47 24.95 4.54
C VAL A 29 -9.18 25.07 3.04
N GLU A 30 -9.37 26.26 2.47
CA GLU A 30 -9.06 26.54 1.07
C GLU A 30 -7.57 26.31 0.79
N ASN A 31 -7.28 25.44 -0.18
CA ASN A 31 -5.92 25.08 -0.55
C ASN A 31 -5.41 26.01 -1.65
N THR A 32 -4.40 26.82 -1.31
CA THR A 32 -3.78 27.81 -2.20
C THR A 32 -2.42 27.37 -2.74
N ALA A 33 -2.01 26.13 -2.45
CA ALA A 33 -0.74 25.58 -2.93
C ALA A 33 -0.70 25.48 -4.46
N GLU A 34 0.52 25.46 -5.01
CA GLU A 34 0.73 25.15 -6.41
C GLU A 34 0.30 23.70 -6.71
N HIS A 35 -0.30 23.50 -7.87
CA HIS A 35 -0.79 22.20 -8.32
C HIS A 35 -0.01 21.71 -9.54
N PHE A 36 0.23 20.41 -9.61
CA PHE A 36 1.03 19.77 -10.65
C PHE A 36 0.22 18.72 -11.40
N ASP A 37 0.45 18.59 -12.71
CA ASP A 37 -0.20 17.57 -13.54
C ASP A 37 0.35 16.16 -13.29
N LYS A 38 1.61 16.06 -12.87
CA LYS A 38 2.30 14.78 -12.63
C LYS A 38 3.13 14.85 -11.37
N ILE A 39 2.93 13.91 -10.46
CA ILE A 39 3.71 13.82 -9.21
C ILE A 39 4.22 12.39 -9.03
N PHE A 40 5.50 12.24 -8.71
CA PHE A 40 6.09 10.98 -8.29
C PHE A 40 6.59 11.15 -6.86
N CYS A 41 6.22 10.24 -5.97
CA CYS A 41 6.58 10.32 -4.55
C CYS A 41 7.12 8.96 -4.08
N ASP A 42 8.42 8.91 -3.81
CA ASP A 42 9.10 7.77 -3.20
C ASP A 42 9.66 8.23 -1.84
N HIS A 43 8.77 8.39 -0.86
CA HIS A 43 9.11 8.90 0.47
C HIS A 43 9.81 7.83 1.33
N PRO A 44 10.42 8.22 2.47
CA PRO A 44 10.97 7.27 3.43
C PRO A 44 9.89 6.29 3.97
N LEU A 45 9.97 5.04 3.52
CA LEU A 45 8.96 4.00 3.80
C LEU A 45 8.82 3.68 5.29
N ALA A 46 7.57 3.48 5.73
CA ALA A 46 7.23 3.10 7.11
C ALA A 46 7.78 4.05 8.20
N MET A 47 8.06 5.31 7.83
CA MET A 47 8.48 6.33 8.78
C MET A 47 7.39 6.55 9.82
N ARG A 48 7.77 6.50 11.10
CA ARG A 48 6.89 6.86 12.23
C ARG A 48 7.13 8.31 12.59
N PHE A 49 6.11 8.96 13.10
CA PHE A 49 6.22 10.35 13.56
C PHE A 49 5.83 10.46 15.03
N SER A 50 6.35 11.50 15.68
CA SER A 50 5.92 11.89 17.02
C SER A 50 4.68 12.77 16.92
N ALA A 51 3.82 12.78 17.95
CA ALA A 51 2.49 13.41 17.96
C ALA A 51 2.43 14.96 17.77
N ARG A 52 3.46 15.59 17.20
CA ARG A 52 3.63 17.05 17.15
C ARG A 52 3.21 17.71 15.82
N ASP A 53 2.97 16.96 14.75
CA ASP A 53 2.52 17.54 13.48
C ASP A 53 1.02 17.77 13.42
N SER A 54 0.60 19.03 13.55
CA SER A 54 -0.81 19.43 13.60
C SER A 54 -1.59 19.05 12.34
N TRP A 55 -0.98 19.19 11.16
CA TRP A 55 -1.60 18.79 9.90
C TRP A 55 -1.82 17.27 9.85
N ILE A 56 -0.81 16.48 10.18
CA ILE A 56 -0.94 15.01 10.16
C ILE A 56 -2.04 14.59 11.12
N GLN A 57 -2.09 15.16 12.33
CA GLN A 57 -3.15 14.90 13.31
C GLN A 57 -4.56 15.34 12.86
N SER A 58 -4.65 16.26 11.90
CA SER A 58 -5.93 16.68 11.31
C SER A 58 -6.49 15.70 10.29
N LEU A 59 -5.67 14.77 9.78
CA LEU A 59 -6.12 13.77 8.81
C LEU A 59 -7.12 12.79 9.45
N PRO A 60 -8.24 12.43 8.77
CA PRO A 60 -9.28 11.57 9.34
C PRO A 60 -8.79 10.22 9.86
N PHE A 61 -7.70 9.70 9.31
CA PHE A 61 -7.12 8.39 9.64
C PHE A 61 -5.95 8.44 10.62
N ALA A 62 -5.47 9.62 11.01
CA ALA A 62 -4.22 9.80 11.76
C ALA A 62 -4.21 9.12 13.14
N LYS A 63 -5.37 9.04 13.81
CA LYS A 63 -5.49 8.39 15.13
C LYS A 63 -5.28 6.87 15.09
N LYS A 64 -5.41 6.24 13.92
CA LYS A 64 -5.34 4.78 13.73
C LYS A 64 -4.10 4.37 12.97
N SER A 65 -3.69 5.17 11.99
CA SER A 65 -2.48 4.95 11.19
C SER A 65 -1.22 5.06 12.05
N LYS A 66 -0.23 4.21 11.79
CA LYS A 66 1.03 4.16 12.56
C LYS A 66 2.23 4.67 11.76
N THR A 67 2.04 4.90 10.47
CA THR A 67 3.09 5.25 9.51
C THR A 67 2.71 6.50 8.74
N LEU A 68 3.69 7.19 8.17
CA LEU A 68 3.47 8.38 7.37
C LEU A 68 3.15 8.10 5.90
N ASP A 69 3.12 6.83 5.49
CA ASP A 69 2.88 6.42 4.10
C ASP A 69 1.61 7.07 3.52
N TRP A 70 0.48 6.99 4.23
CA TRP A 70 -0.77 7.63 3.83
C TRP A 70 -0.79 9.14 4.00
N ALA A 71 0.01 9.70 4.91
CA ALA A 71 0.15 11.14 5.06
C ALA A 71 0.89 11.74 3.85
N PHE A 72 1.95 11.10 3.36
CA PHE A 72 2.60 11.51 2.10
C PHE A 72 1.65 11.43 0.92
N ALA A 73 0.88 10.33 0.79
CA ALA A 73 -0.14 10.20 -0.25
C ALA A 73 -1.20 11.33 -0.17
N ALA A 74 -1.62 11.72 1.04
CA ALA A 74 -2.58 12.80 1.23
C ALA A 74 -1.98 14.17 0.84
N GLY A 75 -0.71 14.39 1.18
CA GLY A 75 0.03 15.59 0.81
C GLY A 75 0.23 15.72 -0.70
N VAL A 76 0.45 14.59 -1.40
CA VAL A 76 0.47 14.51 -2.85
C VAL A 76 -0.89 14.91 -3.44
N MET A 77 -1.99 14.39 -2.90
CA MET A 77 -3.34 14.76 -3.36
C MET A 77 -3.67 16.24 -3.20
N GLN A 78 -3.13 16.92 -2.18
CA GLN A 78 -3.30 18.37 -2.04
C GLN A 78 -2.59 19.17 -3.13
N ARG A 79 -1.53 18.64 -3.74
CA ARG A 79 -0.79 19.33 -4.80
C ARG A 79 -1.12 18.77 -6.18
N LEU A 80 -2.01 17.81 -6.29
CA LEU A 80 -2.37 17.19 -7.56
C LEU A 80 -3.42 18.05 -8.27
N ALA A 81 -3.14 18.44 -9.52
CA ALA A 81 -4.12 19.14 -10.34
C ALA A 81 -5.36 18.26 -10.57
N LYS A 82 -6.54 18.87 -10.79
CA LYS A 82 -7.81 18.15 -10.96
C LYS A 82 -7.80 17.06 -12.06
N LYS A 83 -6.97 17.23 -13.10
CA LYS A 83 -6.77 16.27 -14.20
C LYS A 83 -5.39 15.61 -14.17
N GLY A 84 -4.66 15.79 -13.07
CA GLY A 84 -3.33 15.27 -12.88
C GLY A 84 -3.34 13.80 -12.46
N LYS A 85 -2.16 13.19 -12.51
CA LYS A 85 -1.92 11.83 -12.04
C LYS A 85 -0.69 11.78 -11.16
N ALA A 86 -0.76 11.05 -10.06
CA ALA A 86 0.40 10.81 -9.20
C ALA A 86 0.70 9.32 -9.02
N VAL A 87 1.95 9.01 -8.73
CA VAL A 87 2.38 7.66 -8.35
C VAL A 87 3.12 7.78 -7.02
N VAL A 88 2.63 7.05 -6.01
CA VAL A 88 3.19 7.05 -4.66
C VAL A 88 3.61 5.63 -4.30
N THR A 89 4.85 5.45 -3.87
CA THR A 89 5.32 4.15 -3.35
C THR A 89 4.77 3.96 -1.93
N LEU A 90 4.11 2.84 -1.64
CA LEU A 90 3.70 2.49 -0.27
C LEU A 90 4.24 1.11 0.11
N THR A 91 4.45 0.87 1.40
CA THR A 91 4.69 -0.50 1.88
C THR A 91 3.44 -1.37 1.69
N ASN A 92 3.58 -2.66 1.35
CA ASN A 92 2.42 -3.56 1.20
C ASN A 92 1.57 -3.64 2.46
N SER A 93 2.17 -3.39 3.62
CA SER A 93 1.49 -3.32 4.90
C SER A 93 0.32 -2.31 4.89
N CYS A 94 0.42 -1.24 4.09
CA CYS A 94 -0.61 -0.23 3.93
C CYS A 94 -1.86 -0.74 3.21
N ALA A 95 -1.73 -1.81 2.41
CA ALA A 95 -2.79 -2.30 1.53
C ALA A 95 -3.89 -3.10 2.24
N TRP A 96 -3.58 -3.72 3.38
CA TRP A 96 -4.50 -4.67 4.03
C TRP A 96 -4.51 -4.60 5.55
N ASN A 97 -3.47 -4.09 6.22
CA ASN A 97 -3.42 -4.10 7.69
C ASN A 97 -4.53 -3.26 8.33
N PHE A 98 -5.05 -3.73 9.47
CA PHE A 98 -6.14 -3.08 10.21
C PHE A 98 -5.85 -1.63 10.65
N PRO A 99 -4.65 -1.26 11.18
CA PRO A 99 -4.37 0.13 11.56
C PRO A 99 -4.49 1.14 10.40
N GLU A 100 -4.22 0.69 9.17
CA GLU A 100 -4.24 1.53 7.97
C GLU A 100 -5.60 1.50 7.24
N ARG A 101 -6.58 0.74 7.75
CA ARG A 101 -7.92 0.62 7.16
C ARG A 101 -8.62 1.96 7.00
N ALA A 102 -8.55 2.82 8.02
CA ALA A 102 -9.18 4.14 7.99
C ALA A 102 -8.62 5.03 6.86
N ALA A 103 -7.33 4.89 6.53
CA ALA A 103 -6.73 5.63 5.44
C ALA A 103 -7.21 5.09 4.09
N ARG A 104 -7.22 3.77 3.90
CA ARG A 104 -7.77 3.13 2.69
C ARG A 104 -9.22 3.52 2.45
N GLU A 105 -10.06 3.40 3.48
CA GLU A 105 -11.46 3.81 3.41
C GLU A 105 -11.60 5.28 2.98
N TYR A 106 -10.83 6.18 3.58
CA TYR A 106 -10.86 7.59 3.21
C TYR A 106 -10.49 7.80 1.73
N PHE A 107 -9.38 7.23 1.26
CA PHE A 107 -8.92 7.39 -0.12
C PHE A 107 -9.89 6.80 -1.15
N ILE A 108 -10.45 5.62 -0.87
CA ILE A 108 -11.45 4.97 -1.73
C ILE A 108 -12.72 5.81 -1.79
N ARG A 109 -13.25 6.27 -0.65
CA ARG A 109 -14.47 7.09 -0.61
C ARG A 109 -14.29 8.46 -1.26
N GLN A 110 -13.09 9.02 -1.25
CA GLN A 110 -12.78 10.25 -1.98
C GLN A 110 -12.62 10.04 -3.50
N GLY A 111 -12.60 8.79 -3.97
CA GLY A 111 -12.35 8.45 -5.37
C GLY A 111 -10.94 8.84 -5.82
N TRP A 112 -9.96 8.78 -4.92
CA TRP A 112 -8.59 9.22 -5.18
C TRP A 112 -7.69 8.12 -5.75
N VAL A 113 -8.05 6.85 -5.53
CA VAL A 113 -7.29 5.71 -6.01
C VAL A 113 -7.74 5.36 -7.41
N GLU A 114 -6.81 5.37 -8.37
CA GLU A 114 -7.06 4.95 -9.75
C GLU A 114 -6.59 3.51 -9.96
N SER A 115 -5.39 3.19 -9.49
CA SER A 115 -4.81 1.87 -9.64
C SER A 115 -3.86 1.50 -8.50
N VAL A 116 -3.70 0.21 -8.25
CA VAL A 116 -2.74 -0.33 -7.27
C VAL A 116 -1.93 -1.44 -7.92
N ILE A 117 -0.61 -1.27 -7.92
CA ILE A 117 0.33 -2.21 -8.55
C ILE A 117 1.21 -2.81 -7.46
N SER A 118 1.03 -4.09 -7.13
CA SER A 118 1.96 -4.80 -6.25
C SER A 118 3.28 -5.05 -6.97
N LEU A 119 4.41 -4.68 -6.35
CA LEU A 119 5.73 -4.93 -6.92
C LEU A 119 6.38 -6.19 -6.32
N PRO A 120 7.33 -6.79 -7.05
CA PRO A 120 8.15 -7.87 -6.51
C PRO A 120 8.86 -7.48 -5.22
N VAL A 121 9.16 -8.48 -4.38
CA VAL A 121 10.07 -8.32 -3.26
C VAL A 121 11.50 -8.04 -3.73
N LYS A 122 12.35 -7.50 -2.86
CA LYS A 122 13.79 -7.30 -3.12
C LYS A 122 14.11 -6.42 -4.35
N MET A 123 13.24 -5.49 -4.71
CA MET A 123 13.51 -4.55 -5.81
C MET A 123 14.49 -3.45 -5.40
N PHE A 124 14.54 -3.08 -4.12
CA PHE A 124 15.40 -2.02 -3.60
C PHE A 124 16.69 -2.57 -3.01
N SER A 125 17.81 -1.88 -3.25
CA SER A 125 19.12 -2.29 -2.74
C SER A 125 19.28 -2.11 -1.22
N TYR A 126 18.49 -1.23 -0.62
CA TYR A 126 18.54 -0.87 0.80
C TYR A 126 17.49 -1.60 1.66
N THR A 127 16.53 -2.31 1.06
CA THR A 127 15.48 -3.01 1.80
C THR A 127 14.89 -4.19 1.02
N ASN A 128 14.49 -5.23 1.75
CA ASN A 128 13.75 -6.36 1.20
C ASN A 128 12.22 -6.19 1.32
N ILE A 129 11.75 -5.04 1.83
CA ILE A 129 10.32 -4.75 1.99
C ILE A 129 9.62 -4.85 0.63
N SER A 130 8.48 -5.54 0.63
CA SER A 130 7.56 -5.52 -0.50
C SER A 130 6.77 -4.22 -0.49
N VAL A 131 6.70 -3.58 -1.65
CA VAL A 131 6.00 -2.31 -1.85
C VAL A 131 4.97 -2.45 -2.95
N LEU A 132 4.07 -1.47 -2.99
CA LEU A 132 3.16 -1.25 -4.08
C LEU A 132 3.31 0.17 -4.62
N LEU A 133 2.88 0.37 -5.85
CA LEU A 133 2.66 1.70 -6.41
C LEU A 133 1.17 2.02 -6.33
N LEU A 134 0.85 3.12 -5.64
CA LEU A 134 -0.48 3.68 -5.58
C LEU A 134 -0.59 4.77 -6.65
N VAL A 135 -1.40 4.50 -7.69
CA VAL A 135 -1.70 5.48 -8.73
C VAL A 135 -2.91 6.29 -8.27
N LEU A 136 -2.73 7.61 -8.22
CA LEU A 136 -3.72 8.54 -7.70
C LEU A 136 -4.20 9.50 -8.80
N SER A 137 -5.50 9.75 -8.81
CA SER A 137 -6.17 10.78 -9.62
C SER A 137 -7.48 11.18 -8.95
N HIS A 138 -8.42 11.83 -9.66
CA HIS A 138 -9.67 12.30 -9.07
C HIS A 138 -10.90 11.66 -9.71
N GLY A 139 -11.91 11.37 -8.88
CA GLY A 139 -13.25 10.98 -9.35
C GLY A 139 -13.37 9.52 -9.76
N ASN A 140 -12.47 8.67 -9.29
CA ASN A 140 -12.49 7.24 -9.57
C ASN A 140 -13.61 6.53 -8.79
N LYS A 141 -14.40 5.72 -9.49
CA LYS A 141 -15.48 4.90 -8.91
C LYS A 141 -15.11 3.42 -8.77
N GLU A 142 -14.03 3.05 -9.41
CA GLU A 142 -13.43 1.72 -9.45
C GLU A 142 -11.92 1.88 -9.38
N VAL A 143 -11.25 0.83 -8.93
CA VAL A 143 -9.80 0.75 -8.84
C VAL A 143 -9.32 -0.39 -9.72
N HIS A 144 -8.30 -0.10 -10.52
CA HIS A 144 -7.64 -1.11 -11.33
C HIS A 144 -6.47 -1.75 -10.57
N PHE A 145 -6.59 -3.03 -10.23
CA PHE A 145 -5.59 -3.76 -9.48
C PHE A 145 -4.66 -4.53 -10.42
N VAL A 146 -3.36 -4.48 -10.17
CA VAL A 146 -2.34 -5.25 -10.90
C VAL A 146 -1.42 -5.95 -9.91
N ASP A 147 -1.31 -7.27 -10.00
CA ASP A 147 -0.35 -8.04 -9.22
C ASP A 147 0.89 -8.39 -10.05
N ALA A 148 1.92 -7.54 -9.95
CA ALA A 148 3.21 -7.78 -10.58
C ALA A 148 4.21 -8.46 -9.62
N SER A 149 3.78 -9.00 -8.49
CA SER A 149 4.69 -9.50 -7.44
C SER A 149 5.61 -10.64 -7.90
N ASP A 150 5.17 -11.42 -8.90
CA ASP A 150 5.91 -12.53 -9.49
C ASP A 150 6.55 -12.20 -10.85
N ILE A 151 6.46 -10.94 -11.31
CA ILE A 151 6.95 -10.49 -12.61
C ILE A 151 8.33 -9.86 -12.48
N TYR A 152 9.40 -10.67 -12.44
CA TYR A 152 10.76 -10.14 -12.32
C TYR A 152 11.82 -11.10 -12.85
N GLU A 153 13.01 -10.56 -13.14
CA GLU A 153 14.23 -11.35 -13.28
C GLU A 153 14.94 -11.41 -11.93
N LYS A 154 15.21 -12.63 -11.46
CA LYS A 154 15.89 -12.86 -10.19
C LYS A 154 17.36 -12.47 -10.31
N GLY A 155 17.75 -11.39 -9.65
CA GLY A 155 19.16 -11.01 -9.52
C GLY A 155 19.82 -11.61 -8.27
N ARG A 156 21.12 -11.37 -8.11
CA ARG A 156 21.91 -11.89 -6.98
C ARG A 156 21.55 -11.25 -5.64
N ARG A 157 21.27 -9.94 -5.64
CA ARG A 157 20.97 -9.14 -4.44
C ARG A 157 19.60 -8.49 -4.52
N THR A 158 19.28 -7.94 -5.68
CA THR A 158 17.99 -7.34 -5.98
C THR A 158 17.36 -8.00 -7.19
N ASN A 159 16.03 -8.07 -7.20
CA ASN A 159 15.24 -8.40 -8.37
C ASN A 159 15.20 -7.19 -9.33
N GLN A 160 15.00 -7.45 -10.62
CA GLN A 160 14.97 -6.41 -11.65
C GLN A 160 13.84 -6.66 -12.63
N PHE A 161 13.35 -5.57 -13.24
CA PHE A 161 12.47 -5.69 -14.39
C PHE A 161 13.30 -5.70 -15.67
N SER A 162 13.05 -6.69 -16.53
CA SER A 162 13.41 -6.58 -17.94
C SER A 162 12.40 -5.70 -18.68
N LYS A 163 12.71 -5.36 -19.93
CA LYS A 163 11.76 -4.64 -20.78
C LYS A 163 10.45 -5.43 -20.96
N ALA A 164 10.55 -6.74 -21.16
CA ALA A 164 9.37 -7.60 -21.30
C ALA A 164 8.50 -7.61 -20.03
N ASN A 165 9.12 -7.59 -18.84
CA ASN A 165 8.38 -7.47 -17.58
C ASN A 165 7.60 -6.16 -17.52
N ILE A 166 8.22 -5.04 -17.90
CA ILE A 166 7.56 -3.72 -17.93
C ILE A 166 6.42 -3.72 -18.94
N ASP A 167 6.63 -4.26 -20.14
CA ASP A 167 5.60 -4.32 -21.19
C ASP A 167 4.39 -5.15 -20.73
N THR A 168 4.61 -6.26 -20.02
CA THR A 168 3.54 -7.06 -19.39
C THR A 168 2.75 -6.25 -18.36
N ILE A 169 3.44 -5.51 -17.47
CA ILE A 169 2.78 -4.67 -16.46
C ILE A 169 2.00 -3.52 -17.12
N LEU A 170 2.56 -2.89 -18.16
CA LEU A 170 1.88 -1.83 -18.90
C LEU A 170 0.64 -2.34 -19.63
N LYS A 171 0.70 -3.55 -20.20
CA LYS A 171 -0.48 -4.20 -20.78
C LYS A 171 -1.53 -4.45 -19.69
N ALA A 172 -1.11 -5.04 -18.57
CA ALA A 172 -1.99 -5.32 -17.45
C ALA A 172 -2.55 -4.07 -16.78
N LEU A 173 -1.99 -2.88 -17.01
CA LEU A 173 -2.56 -1.59 -16.58
C LEU A 173 -3.58 -1.00 -17.55
N ALA A 174 -3.59 -1.45 -18.80
CA ALA A 174 -4.47 -0.92 -19.84
C ALA A 174 -5.78 -1.70 -19.95
N GLU A 175 -5.76 -2.98 -19.56
CA GLU A 175 -6.90 -3.89 -19.62
C GLU A 175 -6.80 -4.96 -18.52
N ASP A 176 -7.94 -5.60 -18.21
CA ASP A 176 -7.99 -6.74 -17.31
C ASP A 176 -7.30 -7.96 -17.95
N THR A 177 -6.52 -8.69 -17.15
CA THR A 177 -5.70 -9.84 -17.54
C THR A 177 -5.64 -10.87 -16.42
N ASP A 178 -4.89 -11.96 -16.58
CA ASP A 178 -4.69 -12.96 -15.52
C ASP A 178 -4.02 -12.36 -14.26
N ILE A 179 -3.36 -11.20 -14.37
CA ILE A 179 -2.71 -10.51 -13.25
C ILE A 179 -3.33 -9.14 -12.96
N SER A 180 -4.46 -8.80 -13.58
CA SER A 180 -5.12 -7.51 -13.36
C SER A 180 -6.64 -7.57 -13.42
N LYS A 181 -7.29 -6.79 -12.56
CA LYS A 181 -8.76 -6.75 -12.45
C LYS A 181 -9.25 -5.38 -12.03
N THR A 182 -10.28 -4.90 -12.70
CA THR A 182 -10.99 -3.68 -12.32
C THR A 182 -12.08 -4.01 -11.30
N VAL A 183 -12.12 -3.28 -10.20
CA VAL A 183 -13.01 -3.56 -9.08
C VAL A 183 -13.70 -2.29 -8.59
N SER A 184 -15.02 -2.36 -8.44
CA SER A 184 -15.84 -1.25 -7.94
C SER A 184 -15.52 -0.87 -6.49
N ASN A 185 -15.67 0.41 -6.14
CA ASN A 185 -15.50 0.87 -4.75
C ASN A 185 -16.45 0.15 -3.78
N GLU A 186 -17.64 -0.26 -4.22
CA GLU A 186 -18.60 -1.04 -3.41
C GLU A 186 -18.09 -2.45 -3.11
N GLU A 187 -17.43 -3.12 -4.06
CA GLU A 187 -16.81 -4.42 -3.80
C GLU A 187 -15.60 -4.29 -2.86
N ILE A 188 -14.82 -3.22 -3.01
CA ILE A 188 -13.70 -2.90 -2.10
C ILE A 188 -14.21 -2.67 -0.68
N GLU A 189 -15.34 -1.97 -0.50
CA GLU A 189 -15.98 -1.77 0.80
C GLU A 189 -16.40 -3.11 1.45
N LYS A 190 -16.96 -4.04 0.67
CA LYS A 190 -17.32 -5.39 1.15
C LYS A 190 -16.11 -6.21 1.61
N LYS A 191 -14.92 -5.95 1.03
CA LYS A 191 -13.65 -6.59 1.39
C LYS A 191 -12.83 -5.75 2.38
N ASP A 192 -13.51 -5.04 3.28
CA ASP A 192 -12.93 -4.26 4.37
C ASP A 192 -11.92 -3.18 3.92
N PHE A 193 -12.18 -2.59 2.74
CA PHE A 193 -11.28 -1.66 2.08
C PHE A 193 -9.87 -2.21 1.85
N SER A 194 -9.71 -3.52 1.68
CA SER A 194 -8.42 -4.07 1.22
C SER A 194 -8.13 -3.53 -0.17
N ILE A 195 -6.93 -3.01 -0.39
CA ILE A 195 -6.45 -2.62 -1.72
C ILE A 195 -5.30 -3.52 -2.17
N PHE A 196 -5.16 -4.69 -1.56
CA PHE A 196 -4.11 -5.64 -1.95
C PHE A 196 -4.57 -6.41 -3.20
N PRO A 197 -3.89 -6.30 -4.36
CA PRO A 197 -4.32 -6.93 -5.61
C PRO A 197 -4.69 -8.41 -5.50
N LYS A 198 -3.92 -9.21 -4.74
CA LYS A 198 -4.21 -10.65 -4.54
C LYS A 198 -5.60 -10.92 -3.96
N THR A 199 -6.17 -10.00 -3.18
CA THR A 199 -7.53 -10.12 -2.63
C THR A 199 -8.61 -10.24 -3.71
N TYR A 200 -8.32 -9.81 -4.95
CA TYR A 200 -9.28 -9.76 -6.06
C TYR A 200 -8.94 -10.71 -7.22
N LEU A 201 -7.69 -11.16 -7.28
CA LEU A 201 -7.17 -12.02 -8.34
C LEU A 201 -7.15 -13.51 -7.96
N THR A 202 -7.19 -13.83 -6.66
CA THR A 202 -7.35 -15.22 -6.22
C THR A 202 -8.76 -15.72 -6.60
N PRO A 203 -8.89 -16.79 -7.42
CA PRO A 203 -10.18 -17.36 -7.78
C PRO A 203 -10.93 -17.82 -6.54
N GLU A 204 -12.24 -17.54 -6.46
CA GLU A 204 -13.10 -18.06 -5.39
C GLU A 204 -13.08 -19.61 -5.34
N ASP A 205 -12.85 -20.26 -6.49
CA ASP A 205 -12.73 -21.72 -6.61
C ASP A 205 -11.51 -22.31 -5.88
N GLU A 206 -10.42 -21.56 -5.68
CA GLU A 206 -9.31 -22.03 -4.84
C GLU A 206 -9.74 -22.15 -3.37
N LEU A 207 -10.64 -21.27 -2.90
CA LEU A 207 -11.26 -21.38 -1.59
C LEU A 207 -12.24 -22.57 -1.50
N GLU A 208 -13.00 -22.84 -2.57
CA GLU A 208 -13.83 -24.06 -2.64
C GLU A 208 -12.97 -25.33 -2.72
N SER A 209 -11.81 -25.29 -3.37
CA SER A 209 -10.90 -26.45 -3.41
C SER A 209 -10.36 -26.82 -2.03
N LEU A 210 -10.26 -25.87 -1.10
CA LEU A 210 -9.96 -26.12 0.32
C LEU A 210 -11.10 -26.87 1.02
N SER A 211 -12.35 -26.70 0.57
CA SER A 211 -13.50 -27.47 1.09
C SER A 211 -13.50 -28.94 0.65
N ASN A 212 -12.72 -29.31 -0.38
CA ASN A 212 -12.52 -30.72 -0.74
C ASN A 212 -11.59 -31.46 0.24
N TYR A 213 -10.92 -30.77 1.16
CA TYR A 213 -10.12 -31.38 2.23
C TYR A 213 -10.94 -31.80 3.46
N GLY A 214 -12.27 -31.61 3.44
CA GLY A 214 -13.20 -32.03 4.49
C GLY A 214 -14.20 -30.94 4.87
N THR A 215 -15.01 -31.19 5.91
CA THR A 215 -15.92 -30.17 6.46
C THR A 215 -15.11 -28.98 6.95
N LEU A 216 -15.24 -27.84 6.28
CA LEU A 216 -14.72 -26.58 6.80
C LEU A 216 -15.48 -26.23 8.07
N ILE A 217 -14.77 -26.14 9.19
CA ILE A 217 -15.34 -25.70 10.47
C ILE A 217 -14.96 -24.22 10.62
N PRO A 218 -15.94 -23.31 10.72
CA PRO A 218 -15.68 -21.92 11.08
C PRO A 218 -14.76 -21.83 12.29
N LEU A 219 -13.75 -20.96 12.25
CA LEU A 219 -12.81 -20.83 13.37
C LEU A 219 -13.53 -20.44 14.67
N GLU A 220 -14.65 -19.74 14.59
CA GLU A 220 -15.51 -19.40 15.73
C GLU A 220 -16.13 -20.63 16.41
N ASP A 221 -16.43 -21.69 15.66
CA ASP A 221 -16.97 -22.94 16.21
C ASP A 221 -15.89 -23.75 16.94
N LEU A 222 -14.63 -23.57 16.54
CA LEU A 222 -13.48 -24.23 17.14
C LEU A 222 -12.88 -23.45 18.32
N THR A 223 -13.05 -22.12 18.35
CA THR A 223 -12.33 -21.26 19.29
C THR A 223 -13.28 -20.47 20.18
N LEU A 224 -13.23 -20.74 21.48
CA LEU A 224 -13.94 -19.94 22.49
C LEU A 224 -13.39 -18.50 22.57
N ARG A 225 -12.10 -18.33 22.30
CA ARG A 225 -11.41 -17.03 22.35
C ARG A 225 -10.08 -17.09 21.62
N ILE A 226 -9.87 -16.15 20.71
CA ILE A 226 -8.55 -15.89 20.12
C ILE A 226 -7.95 -14.69 20.83
N SER A 227 -6.86 -14.90 21.58
CA SER A 227 -6.05 -13.82 22.11
C SER A 227 -4.63 -13.94 21.61
N ARG A 228 -3.96 -12.79 21.42
CA ARG A 228 -2.51 -12.81 21.26
C ARG A 228 -1.91 -13.49 22.50
N GLY A 229 -0.93 -14.36 22.28
CA GLY A 229 -0.15 -14.95 23.38
C GLY A 229 0.40 -13.83 24.28
N ALA A 230 0.56 -14.15 25.56
CA ALA A 230 1.24 -13.23 26.46
C ALA A 230 2.64 -12.94 25.91
N PRO A 231 3.12 -11.68 25.93
CA PRO A 231 4.51 -11.38 25.57
C PRO A 231 5.42 -11.94 26.66
N ILE A 232 5.77 -13.22 26.53
CA ILE A 232 6.65 -13.95 27.44
C ILE A 232 8.05 -13.90 26.82
N MET A 233 9.04 -13.50 27.60
CA MET A 233 10.44 -13.55 27.14
C MET A 233 10.87 -15.01 27.01
N ALA A 234 11.80 -15.32 26.10
CA ALA A 234 12.31 -16.68 25.94
C ALA A 234 12.76 -17.31 27.28
N SER A 235 13.45 -16.54 28.12
CA SER A 235 13.87 -16.98 29.45
C SER A 235 12.74 -17.29 30.43
N GLN A 236 11.58 -16.64 30.27
CA GLN A 236 10.39 -16.95 31.07
C GLN A 236 9.68 -18.19 30.52
N LEU A 237 9.70 -18.40 29.20
CA LEU A 237 9.17 -19.60 28.58
C LEU A 237 9.96 -20.85 29.00
N ASP A 238 11.29 -20.76 29.03
CA ASP A 238 12.17 -21.82 29.53
C ASP A 238 11.92 -22.14 31.02
N ALA A 239 11.52 -21.14 31.81
CA ALA A 239 11.13 -21.34 33.21
C ALA A 239 9.73 -21.97 33.37
N PHE A 240 8.88 -21.87 32.34
CA PHE A 240 7.53 -22.46 32.32
C PHE A 240 7.49 -23.81 31.59
N SER A 241 8.58 -24.26 30.97
CA SER A 241 8.64 -25.59 30.36
C SER A 241 8.64 -26.66 31.44
N SER A 242 7.72 -27.61 31.31
CA SER A 242 7.67 -28.83 32.13
C SER A 242 8.21 -29.99 31.31
N GLU A 243 9.06 -30.84 31.92
CA GLU A 243 9.46 -32.13 31.34
C GLU A 243 8.40 -33.22 31.58
N GLU A 244 7.43 -32.96 32.46
CA GLU A 244 6.29 -33.84 32.69
C GLU A 244 5.18 -33.55 31.68
N ASP A 245 4.55 -34.61 31.17
CA ASP A 245 3.41 -34.52 30.26
C ASP A 245 2.24 -33.80 30.96
N THR A 246 1.92 -32.62 30.45
CA THR A 246 0.86 -31.77 31.00
C THR A 246 -0.53 -32.14 30.49
N GLY A 247 -0.64 -33.05 29.53
CA GLY A 247 -1.89 -33.36 28.83
C GLY A 247 -2.44 -32.19 28.00
N ILE A 248 -1.63 -31.15 27.76
CA ILE A 248 -1.96 -29.99 26.94
C ILE A 248 -1.19 -30.11 25.63
N ASP A 249 -1.91 -30.41 24.56
CA ASP A 249 -1.36 -30.44 23.20
C ASP A 249 -1.42 -29.04 22.59
N TYR A 250 -0.26 -28.56 22.12
CA TYR A 250 -0.19 -27.35 21.29
C TYR A 250 -0.11 -27.79 19.83
N LEU A 251 -1.07 -27.33 19.01
CA LEU A 251 -0.91 -27.35 17.56
C LEU A 251 0.21 -26.36 17.21
N THR A 252 1.31 -26.88 16.67
CA THR A 252 2.44 -26.10 16.16
C THR A 252 2.33 -25.93 14.65
#